data_AF-K2G515-F1
#
_entry.id   AF-K2G515-F1
#
_cell.length_a   1.000
_cell.length_b   1.000
_cell.length_c   1.000
_cell.angle_alpha   90.00
_cell.angle_beta   90.00
_cell.angle_gamma   90.00
#
_symmetry.space_group_name_H-M   'P 1'
#
loop_
_entity.id
_entity.type
_entity.pdbx_description
1 polymer ?
#
loop_
_entity_poly.entity_id
_entity_poly.type
_entity_poly.pdbx_seq_one_letter_code
_entity_poly.pdbx_strand_id
1 'polypeptide(L)' 'MINSQECLAVFETFNLERGLLELERGNWKSLDDIDAMYLQLVEDRKNALCRILAPKQ' A
#
# COMPACT_ATOMS: atom_id res chain seq x y z
N MET A 1 -21.91 -4.74 -8.07
CA MET A 1 -21.48 -4.92 -6.66
C MET A 1 -19.99 -4.62 -6.60
N ILE A 2 -19.53 -3.93 -5.55
CA ILE A 2 -18.09 -3.76 -5.30
C ILE A 2 -17.49 -5.15 -5.08
N ASN A 3 -16.36 -5.43 -5.72
CA ASN A 3 -15.65 -6.70 -5.50
C ASN A 3 -14.90 -6.63 -4.16
N SER A 4 -15.57 -7.08 -3.09
CA SER A 4 -15.05 -7.03 -1.74
C SER A 4 -13.76 -7.84 -1.56
N GLN A 5 -13.54 -8.89 -2.36
CA GLN A 5 -12.31 -9.69 -2.32
C GLN A 5 -11.12 -8.94 -2.92
N GLU A 6 -11.31 -8.24 -4.04
CA GLU A 6 -10.25 -7.40 -4.63
C GLU A 6 -9.84 -6.26 -3.67
N CYS A 7 -10.81 -5.64 -3.00
CA CYS A 7 -10.50 -4.61 -1.98
C CYS A 7 -9.72 -5.19 -0.80
N LEU A 8 -10.14 -6.35 -0.26
CA LEU A 8 -9.45 -7.01 0.85
C LEU A 8 -7.99 -7.34 0.49
N ALA A 9 -7.74 -7.90 -0.70
CA ALA A 9 -6.40 -8.23 -1.16
C ALA A 9 -5.48 -7.00 -1.23
N VAL A 10 -6.00 -5.84 -1.64
CA VAL A 10 -5.23 -4.58 -1.64
C VAL A 10 -4.84 -4.15 -0.22
N PHE A 11 -5.74 -4.28 0.75
CA PHE A 11 -5.42 -3.95 2.15
C PHE A 11 -4.42 -4.92 2.78
N GLU A 12 -4.56 -6.23 2.52
CA GLU A 12 -3.64 -7.25 3.03
C GLU A 12 -2.23 -7.05 2.49
N THR A 13 -2.11 -6.80 1.18
CA THR A 13 -0.83 -6.50 0.52
C THR A 13 -0.18 -5.26 1.12
N PHE A 14 -0.92 -4.15 1.23
CA PHE A 14 -0.43 -2.91 1.84
C PHE A 14 0.07 -3.12 3.28
N ASN A 15 -0.69 -3.89 4.09
CA ASN A 15 -0.31 -4.13 5.48
C ASN A 15 0.97 -4.96 5.60
N LEU A 16 1.15 -5.94 4.71
CA LEU A 16 2.36 -6.76 4.67
C LEU A 16 3.58 -5.89 4.29
N GLU A 17 3.48 -5.13 3.20
CA GLU A 17 4.58 -4.28 2.71
C GLU A 17 4.94 -3.19 3.72
N ARG A 18 3.94 -2.57 4.37
CA ARG A 18 4.17 -1.62 5.47
C ARG A 18 4.90 -2.29 6.62
N GLY A 19 4.49 -3.48 7.04
CA GLY A 19 5.12 -4.22 8.12
C GLY A 19 6.59 -4.53 7.83
N LEU A 20 6.92 -4.88 6.59
CA LEU A 20 8.30 -5.10 6.15
C LEU A 20 9.12 -3.81 6.23
N LEU A 21 8.58 -2.67 5.77
CA LEU A 21 9.25 -1.37 5.89
C LEU A 21 9.49 -0.97 7.36
N GLU A 22 8.54 -1.25 8.25
CA GLU A 22 8.67 -0.97 9.68
C GLU A 22 9.78 -1.80 10.35
N LEU A 23 9.93 -3.08 9.96
CA LEU A 23 11.00 -3.95 10.44
C LEU A 23 12.38 -3.46 9.97
N GLU A 24 12.46 -2.97 8.74
CA GLU A 24 13.70 -2.44 8.18
C GLU A 24 14.04 -1.04 8.71
N ARG A 25 13.09 -0.32 9.35
CA ARG A 25 13.28 1.07 9.77
C ARG A 25 14.50 1.32 10.67
N GLY A 26 14.86 0.35 11.51
CA GLY A 26 16.05 0.43 12.37
C GLY A 26 17.38 0.19 11.65
N ASN A 27 17.36 -0.36 10.43
CA ASN A 27 18.56 -0.75 9.68
C ASN A 27 19.07 0.34 8.72
N TRP A 28 18.28 1.38 8.47
CA TRP A 28 18.60 2.41 7.50
C TRP A 28 19.34 3.58 8.14
N LYS A 29 20.31 4.12 7.39
CA LYS A 29 21.11 5.27 7.81
C LYS A 29 20.35 6.60 7.71
N SER A 30 19.40 6.70 6.80
CA SER A 30 18.49 7.83 6.65
C SER A 30 17.05 7.32 6.61
N LEU A 31 16.15 8.07 7.25
CA LEU A 31 14.72 7.78 7.24
C LEU A 31 14.01 8.37 6.02
N ASP A 32 14.66 9.29 5.29
CA ASP A 32 14.05 9.98 4.14
C ASP A 32 13.64 8.99 3.05
N ASP A 33 14.49 8.00 2.77
CA ASP A 33 14.21 6.97 1.77
C ASP A 33 13.06 6.06 2.21
N ILE A 34 13.01 5.70 3.51
CA ILE A 34 11.92 4.89 4.06
C ILE A 34 10.60 5.64 4.01
N ASP A 35 10.61 6.92 4.40
CA ASP A 35 9.41 7.74 4.41
C ASP A 35 8.92 7.98 2.97
N ALA A 36 9.83 8.13 1.99
CA ALA A 36 9.49 8.16 0.57
C ALA A 36 8.86 6.83 0.08
N MET A 37 9.43 5.68 0.47
CA MET A 37 8.86 4.36 0.16
C MET A 37 7.47 4.17 0.78
N TYR A 38 7.27 4.62 2.03
CA TYR A 38 5.97 4.57 2.68
C TYR A 38 4.93 5.45 1.97
N LEU A 39 5.31 6.66 1.56
CA LEU A 39 4.42 7.54 0.78
C LEU A 39 4.01 6.91 -0.55
N GLN A 40 4.97 6.31 -1.26
CA GLN A 40 4.69 5.59 -2.51
C GLN A 40 3.73 4.42 -2.28
N LEU A 41 3.94 3.63 -1.22
CA LEU A 41 3.07 2.51 -0.85
C LEU A 41 1.62 2.97 -0.57
N VAL A 42 1.43 4.12 0.08
CA VAL A 42 0.10 4.70 0.32
C VAL A 42 -0.57 5.11 -1.00
N GLU A 43 0.19 5.72 -1.91
CA GLU A 43 -0.29 6.15 -3.22
C GLU A 43 -0.68 4.97 -4.10
N ASP A 44 0.12 3.90 -4.11
CA ASP A 44 -0.16 2.67 -4.86
C ASP A 44 -1.44 1.99 -4.37
N ARG A 45 -1.62 1.89 -3.05
CA ARG A 45 -2.87 1.39 -2.45
C ARG A 45 -4.07 2.22 -2.91
N LYS A 46 -3.96 3.56 -2.87
CA LYS A 46 -5.03 4.46 -3.30
C LYS A 46 -5.39 4.21 -4.76
N ASN A 47 -4.39 4.12 -5.63
CA ASN A 47 -4.57 3.91 -7.06
C ASN A 47 -5.21 2.53 -7.36
N ALA A 48 -4.79 1.48 -6.65
CA ALA A 48 -5.40 0.15 -6.77
C ALA A 48 -6.89 0.16 -6.36
N LEU A 49 -7.22 0.78 -5.21
CA LEU A 49 -8.60 0.91 -4.76
C LEU A 49 -9.45 1.72 -5.74
N CYS A 50 -8.94 2.84 -6.25
CA CYS A 50 -9.64 3.65 -7.24
C CYS A 50 -9.97 2.85 -8.51
N ARG A 51 -9.06 1.99 -8.98
CA ARG A 51 -9.33 1.11 -10.14
C ARG A 51 -10.41 0.08 -9.87
N ILE A 52 -10.44 -0.51 -8.67
CA ILE A 52 -11.44 -1.53 -8.29
C ILE A 52 -12.82 -0.92 -8.09
N LEU A 53 -12.87 0.26 -7.47
CA LEU A 53 -14.11 0.95 -7.11
C LEU A 53 -14.68 1.80 -8.24
N ALA A 54 -13.89 2.07 -9.28
CA ALA A 54 -14.38 2.78 -10.46
C ALA A 54 -15.57 2.02 -11.10
N PRO A 55 -16.59 2.74 -11.61
CA PRO A 55 -17.68 2.10 -12.32
C PRO A 55 -17.14 1.30 -13.51
N LYS A 56 -17.41 -0.01 -13.55
CA LYS A 56 -17.13 -0.84 -14.72
C LYS A 56 -18.15 -0.43 -15.80
N GLN A 57 -17.67 0.07 -16.94
CA GLN A 57 -18.48 0.41 -18.11
C GLN A 57 -19.24 -0.80 -18.63
#